data_AF-A0A2E5JFN9-F1
#
_entry.id   AF-A0A2E5JFN9-F1
#
_cell.length_a   1.000
_cell.length_b   1.000
_cell.length_c   1.000
_cell.angle_alpha   90.00
_cell.angle_beta   90.00
_cell.angle_gamma   90.00
#
_symmetry.space_group_name_H-M   'P 1'
#
loop_
_entity.id
_entity.type
_entity.pdbx_description
1 polymer ?
#
loop_
_entity_poly.entity_id
_entity_poly.type
_entity_poly.pdbx_seq_one_letter_code
_entity_poly.pdbx_strand_id
1 'polypeptide(L)'
;RGGATIIKPDIVVIELGANDRRAIVQNDQVNHRAFDQRLEHAKRLANIATQSGAKCLWIGPPHGKTKTDFEQETLYKMLSEALQSTSCELVSSNHYKAMGCDGVHFNCRDEFDNAKKWANEMSQKIKALID
;
A
#
# COMPACT_ATOMS: atom_id res chain seq x y z
N ARG A 1 -6.41 -25.03 -26.26
CA ARG A 1 -5.94 -23.66 -25.92
C ARG A 1 -7.05 -23.04 -25.09
N GLY A 2 -6.91 -22.99 -23.76
CA GLY A 2 -7.93 -22.39 -22.88
C GLY A 2 -7.96 -20.89 -23.13
N GLY A 3 -9.14 -20.34 -23.44
CA GLY A 3 -9.32 -18.90 -23.56
C GLY A 3 -9.07 -18.25 -22.20
N ALA A 4 -8.24 -17.21 -22.18
CA ALA A 4 -8.05 -16.42 -20.97
C ALA A 4 -9.39 -15.76 -20.60
N THR A 5 -9.91 -16.08 -19.42
CA THR A 5 -11.05 -15.36 -18.85
C THR A 5 -10.62 -13.93 -18.57
N ILE A 6 -11.27 -12.96 -19.21
CA ILE A 6 -11.09 -11.55 -18.90
C ILE A 6 -11.80 -11.27 -17.58
N ILE A 7 -11.04 -10.88 -16.56
CA ILE A 7 -11.60 -10.44 -15.28
C ILE A 7 -11.84 -8.93 -15.38
N LYS A 8 -13.08 -8.50 -15.12
CA LYS A 8 -13.46 -7.09 -15.03
C LYS A 8 -13.98 -6.80 -13.61
N PRO A 9 -13.10 -6.41 -12.68
CA PRO A 9 -13.50 -6.17 -11.30
C PRO A 9 -14.24 -4.84 -11.16
N ASP A 10 -15.24 -4.78 -10.27
CA ASP A 10 -15.87 -3.51 -9.86
C ASP A 10 -15.01 -2.72 -8.89
N ILE A 11 -14.16 -3.42 -8.12
CA ILE A 11 -13.27 -2.84 -7.11
C ILE A 11 -11.89 -3.49 -7.23
N VAL A 12 -10.84 -2.67 -7.22
CA VAL A 12 -9.44 -3.11 -7.09
C VAL A 12 -8.87 -2.57 -5.79
N VAL A 13 -8.33 -3.46 -4.97
CA VAL A 13 -7.61 -3.11 -3.75
C VAL A 13 -6.14 -3.47 -3.94
N ILE A 14 -5.26 -2.49 -3.75
CA ILE A 14 -3.81 -2.63 -3.88
C ILE A 14 -3.19 -2.47 -2.51
N GLU A 15 -2.53 -3.52 -2.01
CA GLU A 15 -1.80 -3.50 -0.74
C GLU A 15 -0.32 -3.79 -1.01
N LEU A 16 0.39 -2.76 -1.48
CA LEU A 16 1.81 -2.84 -1.84
C LEU A 16 2.55 -1.61 -1.29
N GLY A 17 3.88 -1.68 -1.26
CA GLY A 17 4.75 -0.56 -0.88
C GLY A 17 5.67 -0.82 0.32
N ALA A 18 5.36 -1.82 1.16
CA ALA A 18 6.14 -2.09 2.38
C ALA A 18 7.64 -2.32 2.12
N ASN A 19 7.96 -2.93 0.98
CA ASN A 19 9.33 -3.21 0.55
C ASN A 19 9.98 -2.04 -0.18
N ASP A 20 9.20 -1.13 -0.77
CA ASP A 20 9.73 0.00 -1.54
C ASP A 20 10.49 0.99 -0.64
N ARG A 21 10.17 1.06 0.65
CA ARG A 21 10.91 1.88 1.63
C ARG A 21 12.42 1.66 1.61
N ARG A 22 12.88 0.39 1.49
CA ARG A 22 14.31 0.06 1.43
C ARG A 22 14.95 0.41 0.09
N ALA A 23 14.14 0.52 -0.96
CA ALA A 23 14.63 0.90 -2.28
C ALA A 23 14.76 2.43 -2.41
N ILE A 24 13.79 3.17 -1.86
CA ILE A 24 13.68 4.63 -2.02
C ILE A 24 14.44 5.41 -0.94
N VAL A 25 14.77 4.80 0.20
CA VAL A 25 15.60 5.41 1.25
C VAL A 25 16.79 4.51 1.57
N GLN A 26 17.97 5.12 1.69
CA GLN A 26 19.21 4.47 2.13
C GLN A 26 19.92 5.40 3.11
N ASN A 27 20.21 4.92 4.33
CA ASN A 27 20.83 5.71 5.40
C ASN A 27 20.12 7.06 5.64
N ASP A 28 18.78 7.03 5.72
CA ASP A 28 17.92 8.22 5.86
C ASP A 28 18.17 9.32 4.81
N GLN A 29 18.55 8.92 3.61
CA GLN A 29 18.62 9.78 2.43
C GLN A 29 17.75 9.21 1.32
N VAL A 30 17.06 10.07 0.59
CA VAL A 30 16.21 9.65 -0.53
C VAL A 30 17.09 9.25 -1.71
N ASN A 31 16.93 8.02 -2.18
CA ASN A 31 17.42 7.59 -3.49
C ASN A 31 16.42 8.06 -4.55
N HIS A 32 16.63 9.28 -5.06
CA HIS A 32 15.70 9.93 -6.01
C HIS A 32 15.41 9.07 -7.25
N ARG A 33 16.41 8.38 -7.80
CA ARG A 33 16.19 7.49 -8.97
C ARG A 33 15.22 6.36 -8.63
N ALA A 34 15.40 5.72 -7.48
CA ALA A 34 14.50 4.66 -7.04
C ALA A 34 13.12 5.22 -6.69
N PHE A 35 13.07 6.39 -6.04
CA PHE A 35 11.82 7.09 -5.72
C PHE A 35 10.99 7.33 -6.99
N ASP A 36 11.56 7.97 -8.00
CA ASP A 36 10.85 8.29 -9.25
C ASP A 36 10.38 7.01 -9.97
N GLN A 37 11.23 5.97 -9.99
CA GLN A 37 10.85 4.70 -10.60
C GLN A 37 9.67 4.02 -9.88
N ARG A 38 9.68 4.01 -8.54
CA ARG A 38 8.60 3.41 -7.74
C ARG A 38 7.32 4.23 -7.81
N LEU A 39 7.42 5.55 -7.84
CA LEU A 39 6.31 6.47 -8.08
C LEU A 39 5.62 6.15 -9.42
N GLU A 40 6.38 6.05 -10.51
CA GLU A 40 5.81 5.76 -11.83
C GLU A 40 5.20 4.35 -11.91
N HIS A 41 5.80 3.36 -11.25
CA HIS A 41 5.20 2.02 -11.16
C HIS A 41 3.87 2.03 -10.40
N ALA A 42 3.80 2.69 -9.24
CA ALA A 42 2.57 2.79 -8.45
C ALA A 42 1.48 3.54 -9.22
N LYS A 43 1.83 4.67 -9.84
CA LYS A 43 0.94 5.45 -10.71
C LYS A 43 0.40 4.62 -11.87
N ARG A 44 1.25 3.83 -12.52
CA ARG A 44 0.82 2.95 -13.62
C ARG A 44 -0.15 1.88 -13.16
N LEU A 45 0.09 1.23 -12.02
CA LEU A 45 -0.82 0.24 -11.46
C LEU A 45 -2.18 0.86 -11.09
N ALA A 46 -2.18 2.01 -10.44
CA ALA A 46 -3.39 2.75 -10.12
C ALA A 46 -4.17 3.15 -11.38
N ASN A 47 -3.49 3.61 -12.43
CA ASN A 47 -4.13 3.94 -13.71
C ASN A 47 -4.76 2.73 -14.39
N ILE A 48 -4.10 1.56 -14.36
CA ILE A 48 -4.70 0.33 -14.91
C ILE A 48 -6.01 0.00 -14.19
N ALA A 49 -6.02 0.11 -12.85
CA ALA A 49 -7.21 -0.13 -12.05
C ALA A 49 -8.32 0.88 -12.39
N THR A 50 -8.03 2.18 -12.36
CA THR A 50 -9.04 3.23 -12.53
C THR A 50 -9.55 3.35 -13.96
N GLN A 51 -8.71 3.14 -14.97
CA GLN A 51 -9.12 3.18 -16.39
C GLN A 51 -9.99 1.98 -16.79
N SER A 52 -9.96 0.89 -16.02
CA SER A 52 -10.88 -0.25 -16.22
C SER A 52 -12.33 0.06 -15.82
N GLY A 53 -12.55 1.20 -15.16
CA GLY A 53 -13.84 1.61 -14.58
C GLY A 53 -14.06 1.11 -13.15
N ALA A 54 -13.09 0.40 -12.56
CA ALA A 54 -13.17 -0.06 -11.18
C ALA A 54 -12.98 1.10 -10.18
N LYS A 55 -13.66 1.03 -9.04
CA LYS A 55 -13.26 1.80 -7.85
C LYS A 55 -11.89 1.28 -7.38
N CYS A 56 -11.01 2.17 -6.94
CA CYS A 56 -9.64 1.80 -6.58
C CYS A 56 -9.28 2.30 -5.18
N LEU A 57 -8.75 1.39 -4.36
CA LEU A 57 -8.16 1.67 -3.05
C LEU A 57 -6.71 1.21 -3.06
N TRP A 58 -5.79 2.09 -2.66
CA TRP A 58 -4.43 1.73 -2.30
C TRP A 58 -4.30 1.76 -0.79
N ILE A 59 -4.09 0.60 -0.17
CA ILE A 59 -3.82 0.49 1.26
C ILE A 59 -2.32 0.64 1.47
N GLY A 60 -1.92 1.79 2.02
CA GLY A 60 -0.54 2.03 2.42
C GLY A 60 -0.15 1.13 3.60
N PRO A 61 1.12 0.70 3.70
CA PRO A 61 1.53 -0.32 4.66
C PRO A 61 1.65 0.22 6.09
N PRO A 62 1.40 -0.63 7.11
CA PRO A 62 1.71 -0.32 8.50
C PRO A 62 3.18 0.09 8.73
N HIS A 63 3.40 0.79 9.83
CA HIS A 63 4.73 1.18 10.25
C HIS A 63 5.42 0.02 10.97
N GLY A 64 6.28 -0.70 10.25
CA GLY A 64 7.08 -1.78 10.83
C GLY A 64 8.14 -1.26 11.80
N LYS A 65 8.50 -2.05 12.81
CA LYS A 65 9.60 -1.74 13.75
C LYS A 65 10.94 -1.45 13.06
N THR A 66 11.18 -2.09 11.92
CA THR A 66 12.45 -1.99 11.17
C THR A 66 12.51 -0.78 10.23
N LYS A 67 11.50 0.09 10.25
CA LYS A 67 11.43 1.31 9.44
C LYS A 67 11.71 2.52 10.34
N THR A 68 12.50 3.48 9.85
CA THR A 68 12.55 4.81 10.47
C THR A 68 11.28 5.60 10.13
N ASP A 69 10.94 6.61 10.93
CA ASP A 69 9.84 7.51 10.61
C ASP A 69 10.08 8.19 9.25
N PHE A 70 11.33 8.56 8.95
CA PHE A 70 11.73 9.15 7.66
C PHE A 70 11.48 8.21 6.48
N GLU A 71 11.84 6.91 6.59
CA GLU A 71 11.55 5.91 5.57
C GLU A 71 10.05 5.78 5.30
N GLN A 72 9.26 5.77 6.37
CA GLN A 72 7.81 5.61 6.29
C GLN A 72 7.13 6.87 5.71
N GLU A 73 7.52 8.06 6.15
CA GLU A 73 7.04 9.34 5.62
C GLU A 73 7.39 9.49 4.14
N THR A 74 8.62 9.14 3.75
CA THR A 74 9.06 9.18 2.35
C THR A 74 8.23 8.23 1.48
N LEU A 75 7.94 7.02 1.98
CA LEU A 75 7.06 6.08 1.28
C LEU A 75 5.65 6.64 1.10
N TYR A 76 5.06 7.20 2.16
CA TYR A 76 3.70 7.75 2.08
C TYR A 76 3.61 8.98 1.19
N LYS A 77 4.64 9.82 1.18
CA LYS A 77 4.77 10.92 0.23
C LYS A 77 4.78 10.40 -1.20
N MET A 78 5.62 9.41 -1.50
CA MET A 78 5.70 8.79 -2.83
C MET A 78 4.35 8.21 -3.29
N LEU A 79 3.67 7.47 -2.40
CA LEU A 79 2.34 6.91 -2.71
C LEU A 79 1.31 8.02 -2.94
N SER A 80 1.28 9.05 -2.09
CA SER A 80 0.37 10.19 -2.26
C SER A 80 0.59 10.90 -3.59
N GLU A 81 1.85 11.14 -3.98
CA GLU A 81 2.21 11.77 -5.24
C GLU A 81 1.83 10.91 -6.45
N ALA A 82 2.10 9.59 -6.40
CA ALA A 82 1.77 8.66 -7.46
C ALA A 82 0.25 8.64 -7.76
N LEU A 83 -0.57 8.74 -6.72
CA LEU A 83 -2.02 8.59 -6.80
C LEU A 83 -2.76 9.91 -7.09
N GLN A 84 -2.12 11.07 -6.88
CA GLN A 84 -2.74 12.40 -7.05
C GLN A 84 -3.37 12.63 -8.42
N SER A 85 -2.81 12.02 -9.48
CA SER A 85 -3.31 12.13 -10.86
C SER A 85 -4.31 11.02 -11.25
N THR A 86 -4.71 10.18 -10.30
CA THR A 86 -5.58 9.03 -10.50
C THR A 86 -6.84 9.16 -9.64
N SER A 87 -7.90 8.40 -9.94
CA SER A 87 -9.06 8.28 -9.06
C SER A 87 -8.91 7.18 -7.98
N CYS A 88 -7.69 6.69 -7.73
CA CYS A 88 -7.44 5.70 -6.69
C CYS A 88 -7.23 6.38 -5.33
N GLU A 89 -7.97 5.94 -4.31
CA GLU A 89 -7.90 6.50 -2.96
C GLU A 89 -6.76 5.86 -2.15
N LEU A 90 -5.92 6.68 -1.51
CA LEU A 90 -4.91 6.20 -0.57
C LEU A 90 -5.51 6.07 0.85
N VAL A 91 -5.57 4.85 1.36
CA VAL A 91 -5.90 4.58 2.77
C VAL A 91 -4.63 4.34 3.55
N SER A 92 -4.40 5.16 4.58
CA SER A 92 -3.23 5.04 5.43
C SER A 92 -3.44 3.99 6.52
N SER A 93 -2.52 3.01 6.60
CA SER A 93 -2.35 2.15 7.76
C SER A 93 -1.20 2.61 8.67
N ASN A 94 -0.67 3.82 8.48
CA ASN A 94 0.55 4.27 9.15
C ASN A 94 0.42 4.32 10.69
N HIS A 95 -0.80 4.49 11.20
CA HIS A 95 -1.11 4.45 12.63
C HIS A 95 -0.98 3.06 13.26
N TYR A 96 -0.99 1.99 12.46
CA TYR A 96 -0.67 0.65 12.95
C TYR A 96 0.84 0.45 13.01
N LYS A 97 1.33 -0.01 14.15
CA LYS A 97 2.70 -0.48 14.32
C LYS A 97 2.75 -1.98 14.10
N ALA A 98 3.53 -2.46 13.13
CA ALA A 98 3.76 -3.89 12.93
C ALA A 98 5.02 -4.32 13.68
N MET A 99 4.81 -5.00 14.81
CA MET A 99 5.85 -5.33 15.79
C MET A 99 6.17 -6.83 15.84
N GLY A 100 5.78 -7.59 14.81
CA GLY A 100 5.98 -9.03 14.78
C GLY A 100 7.45 -9.45 14.77
N CYS A 101 7.67 -10.75 14.62
CA CYS A 101 8.95 -11.40 14.86
C CYS A 101 10.06 -10.86 13.93
N ASP A 102 9.70 -10.41 12.73
CA ASP A 102 10.61 -9.80 11.75
C ASP A 102 10.52 -8.26 11.70
N GLY A 103 9.66 -7.65 12.52
CA GLY A 103 9.44 -6.22 12.58
C GLY A 103 8.88 -5.59 11.29
N VAL A 104 8.20 -6.38 10.45
CA VAL A 104 7.51 -5.94 9.23
C VAL A 104 6.09 -6.50 9.18
N HIS A 105 5.90 -7.77 9.53
CA HIS A 105 4.61 -8.47 9.46
C HIS A 105 3.96 -8.60 10.84
N PHE A 106 2.64 -8.79 10.87
CA PHE A 106 1.92 -9.21 12.07
C PHE A 106 1.99 -10.73 12.27
N ASN A 107 3.21 -11.28 12.39
CA ASN A 107 3.44 -12.74 12.34
C ASN A 107 3.78 -13.40 13.69
N CYS A 108 3.94 -12.62 14.77
CA CYS A 108 4.04 -13.16 16.12
C CYS A 108 2.65 -13.28 16.78
N ARG A 109 2.51 -14.18 17.76
CA ARG A 109 1.24 -14.46 18.45
C ARG A 109 0.65 -13.23 19.17
N ASP A 110 1.50 -12.40 19.75
CA ASP A 110 1.13 -11.15 20.41
C ASP A 110 0.59 -10.08 19.44
N GLU A 111 0.92 -10.17 18.15
CA GLU A 111 0.46 -9.25 17.12
C GLU A 111 -0.88 -9.66 16.47
N PHE A 112 -1.44 -10.82 16.78
CA PHE A 112 -2.68 -11.30 16.13
C PHE A 112 -3.88 -10.40 16.41
N ASP A 113 -3.99 -9.84 17.62
CA ASP A 113 -5.06 -8.88 17.94
C ASP A 113 -4.89 -7.58 17.16
N ASN A 114 -3.65 -7.15 16.93
CA ASN A 114 -3.32 -5.97 16.14
C ASN A 114 -3.62 -6.20 14.65
N ALA A 115 -3.22 -7.36 14.11
CA ALA A 115 -3.56 -7.80 12.75
C ALA A 115 -5.07 -7.81 12.53
N LYS A 116 -5.83 -8.33 13.49
CA LYS A 116 -7.29 -8.40 13.44
C LYS A 116 -7.92 -7.00 13.45
N LYS A 117 -7.41 -6.06 14.25
CA LYS A 117 -7.89 -4.66 14.26
C LYS A 117 -7.65 -3.99 12.91
N TRP A 118 -6.43 -4.12 12.39
CA TRP A 118 -6.08 -3.59 11.07
C TRP A 118 -6.96 -4.18 9.96
N ALA A 119 -7.09 -5.50 9.91
CA ALA A 119 -7.92 -6.18 8.91
C ALA A 119 -9.40 -5.76 9.01
N ASN A 120 -9.93 -5.60 10.23
CA ASN A 120 -11.29 -5.13 10.44
C ASN A 120 -11.48 -3.71 9.90
N GLU A 121 -10.58 -2.77 10.22
CA GLU A 121 -10.63 -1.41 9.72
C GLU A 121 -10.57 -1.35 8.19
N MET A 122 -9.61 -2.06 7.57
CA MET A 122 -9.47 -2.11 6.13
C MET A 122 -10.71 -2.73 5.46
N SER A 123 -11.27 -3.79 6.05
CA SER A 123 -12.50 -4.39 5.55
C SER A 123 -13.70 -3.42 5.58
N GLN A 124 -13.79 -2.55 6.58
CA GLN A 124 -14.83 -1.53 6.67
C GLN A 124 -14.66 -0.46 5.60
N LYS A 125 -13.40 -0.02 5.33
CA LYS A 125 -13.10 0.91 4.22
C LYS A 125 -13.46 0.31 2.86
N ILE A 126 -13.13 -0.95 2.62
CA ILE A 126 -13.47 -1.65 1.37
C ILE A 126 -14.99 -1.78 1.22
N LYS A 127 -15.71 -2.17 2.29
CA LYS A 127 -17.18 -2.28 2.26
C LYS A 127 -17.87 -0.96 1.92
N ALA A 128 -17.35 0.16 2.39
CA ALA A 128 -17.88 1.49 2.08
C ALA A 128 -17.78 1.87 0.58
N LEU A 129 -17.03 1.12 -0.23
CA LEU A 129 -17.04 1.25 -1.69
C LEU A 129 -18.09 0.37 -2.38
N ILE A 130 -18.64 -0.63 -1.70
CA ILE A 130 -19.64 -1.54 -2.27
C ILE A 130 -21.03 -0.90 -2.15
N ASP A 131 -21.28 -0.23 -1.03
CA ASP A 131 -22.50 0.51 -0.73
C ASP A 131 -22.60 1.84 -1.51
#